data_AF-A0A969KUM8-F1
#
_entry.id   AF-A0A969KUM8-F1
#
_cell.length_a   1.000
_cell.length_b   1.000
_cell.length_c   1.000
_cell.angle_alpha   90.00
_cell.angle_beta   90.00
_cell.angle_gamma   90.00
#
_symmetry.space_group_name_H-M   'P 1'
#
loop_
_entity.id
_entity.type
_entity.pdbx_description
1 polymer ?
#
loop_
_entity_poly.entity_id
_entity_poly.type
_entity_poly.pdbx_seq_one_letter_code
_entity_poly.pdbx_strand_id
1 'polypeptide(L)' 'MQITIDLPPDLEQDLLRQAEQSNIPLQTLILQTLRQTIQPPSVSTAQWSESILSYEASPDFPAFESHRGELLPPRELELC' A
#
# COMPACT_ATOMS: atom_id res chain seq x y z
N MET A 1 6.23 -20.03 -14.31
CA MET A 1 5.39 -18.94 -14.86
C MET A 1 6.26 -18.12 -15.79
N GLN A 2 5.77 -17.81 -16.98
CA GLN A 2 6.45 -16.95 -17.95
C GLN A 2 5.61 -15.68 -18.11
N ILE A 3 6.26 -14.52 -18.05
CA ILE A 3 5.62 -13.22 -18.24
C ILE A 3 6.26 -12.61 -19.48
N THR A 4 5.43 -12.21 -20.44
CA THR A 4 5.88 -11.49 -21.64
C THR A 4 5.56 -10.02 -21.43
N ILE A 5 6.56 -9.17 -21.66
CA ILE A 5 6.43 -7.72 -21.51
C ILE A 5 6.90 -7.12 -22.83
N ASP A 6 6.01 -6.39 -23.50
CA ASP A 6 6.37 -5.62 -24.69
C ASP A 6 7.00 -4.31 -24.22
N LEU A 7 8.29 -4.13 -24.52
CA LEU A 7 9.05 -2.94 -24.15
C LEU A 7 9.29 -2.05 -25.37
N PRO A 8 9.26 -0.71 -25.20
CA PRO A 8 9.78 0.20 -26.20
C PRO A 8 11.27 -0.11 -26.52
N PRO A 9 11.71 0.06 -27.77
CA PRO A 9 13.06 -0.32 -28.19
C PRO A 9 14.17 0.49 -27.50
N ASP A 10 13.89 1.75 -27.16
CA ASP A 10 14.75 2.62 -26.38
C ASP A 10 14.98 2.07 -24.96
N LEU A 11 13.89 1.69 -24.29
CA LEU A 11 13.94 1.13 -22.94
C LEU A 11 14.64 -0.24 -22.90
N GLU A 12 14.41 -1.09 -23.90
CA GLU A 12 15.09 -2.38 -24.01
C GLU A 12 16.61 -2.21 -24.11
N GLN A 13 17.09 -1.28 -24.94
CA GLN A 13 18.51 -0.99 -25.08
C GLN A 13 19.15 -0.45 -23.81
N ASP A 14 18.45 0.43 -23.09
CA ASP A 14 18.93 0.94 -21.81
C ASP A 14 19.03 -0.17 -20.75
N LEU A 15 18.03 -1.04 -20.65
CA LEU A 15 18.04 -2.16 -19.70
C LEU A 15 19.14 -3.17 -20.02
N LEU A 16 19.38 -3.48 -21.30
CA LEU A 16 20.49 -4.34 -21.73
C LEU A 16 21.84 -3.75 -21.32
N ARG A 17 22.03 -2.44 -21.56
CA ARG A 17 23.26 -1.73 -21.16
C ARG A 17 23.46 -1.76 -19.65
N GLN A 18 22.41 -1.53 -18.86
CA GLN A 18 22.48 -1.57 -17.40
C GLN A 18 22.78 -2.98 -16.87
N ALA A 19 22.24 -4.01 -17.52
CA ALA A 19 22.49 -5.41 -17.18
C ALA A 19 23.97 -5.79 -17.43
N GLU A 20 24.54 -5.36 -18.56
CA GLU A 20 25.97 -5.54 -18.87
C GLU A 20 26.87 -4.80 -17.87
N GLN A 21 26.57 -3.53 -17.59
CA GLN A 21 27.34 -2.72 -16.63
C GLN A 21 27.32 -3.31 -15.21
N SER A 22 26.18 -3.85 -14.81
CA SER A 22 26.00 -4.45 -13.48
C SER A 22 26.45 -5.91 -13.43
N ASN A 23 26.82 -6.49 -14.58
CA ASN A 23 27.17 -7.90 -14.73
C ASN A 23 26.11 -8.86 -14.15
N ILE A 24 24.84 -8.54 -14.34
CA ILE A 24 23.71 -9.37 -13.93
C ILE A 24 22.79 -9.67 -15.11
N PRO A 25 22.09 -10.81 -15.11
CA PRO A 25 21.11 -11.10 -16.15
C PRO A 25 20.01 -10.03 -16.19
N LEU A 26 19.58 -9.66 -17.39
CA LEU A 26 18.50 -8.69 -17.63
C LEU A 26 17.24 -8.99 -16.81
N GLN A 27 16.87 -10.27 -16.75
CA GLN A 27 15.71 -10.73 -15.98
C GLN A 27 15.85 -10.43 -14.48
N THR A 28 17.06 -10.58 -13.94
CA THR A 28 17.36 -10.27 -12.53
C THR A 28 17.26 -8.77 -12.27
N LEU A 29 17.78 -7.95 -13.18
CA LEU A 29 17.65 -6.49 -13.10
C LEU A 29 16.18 -6.07 -13.09
N ILE A 30 15.37 -6.57 -14.05
CA ILE A 30 13.94 -6.27 -14.15
C ILE A 30 13.21 -6.66 -12.87
N LEU A 31 13.47 -7.87 -12.34
CA LEU A 31 12.83 -8.34 -11.11
C LEU A 31 13.24 -7.51 -9.88
N GLN A 32 14.50 -7.08 -9.78
CA GLN A 32 14.95 -6.22 -8.69
C GLN A 32 14.28 -4.85 -8.75
N THR A 33 14.21 -4.24 -9.92
CA THR A 33 13.54 -2.95 -10.11
C THR A 33 12.06 -3.06 -9.76
N LEU A 34 11.35 -4.05 -10.30
CA LEU A 34 9.93 -4.28 -9.98
C LEU A 34 9.72 -4.52 -8.50
N ARG A 35 10.60 -5.29 -7.85
CA ARG A 35 10.52 -5.53 -6.41
C ARG A 35 10.67 -4.23 -5.63
N GLN A 36 11.59 -3.34 -5.99
CA GLN A 36 11.76 -2.05 -5.34
C GLN A 36 10.52 -1.16 -5.51
N THR A 37 9.85 -1.21 -6.66
CA THR A 37 8.61 -0.45 -6.90
C THR A 37 7.42 -0.99 -6.11
N ILE A 38 7.32 -2.32 -5.99
CA ILE A 38 6.20 -2.99 -5.30
C ILE A 38 6.45 -3.07 -3.80
N GLN A 39 7.69 -2.97 -3.33
CA GLN A 39 7.97 -2.95 -1.91
C GLN A 39 7.32 -1.69 -1.34
N PRO A 40 6.26 -1.81 -0.52
CA PRO A 40 5.76 -0.64 0.19
C PRO A 40 6.94 -0.08 0.98
N PRO A 41 7.04 1.26 1.17
CA PRO A 41 8.02 1.80 2.09
C PRO A 41 7.90 0.97 3.38
N SER A 42 9.02 0.44 3.86
CA SER A 42 9.08 -0.46 5.02
C SER A 42 8.46 0.13 6.29
N VAL A 43 7.99 1.37 6.22
CA VAL A 43 7.20 2.09 7.21
C VAL A 43 6.04 2.82 6.52
N SER A 44 5.04 2.08 6.05
CA SER A 44 3.66 2.59 5.98
C SER A 44 2.71 1.41 6.11
N THR A 45 2.91 0.60 7.14
CA THR A 45 1.73 0.11 7.84
C THR A 45 1.06 1.37 8.36
N ALA A 46 -0.18 1.62 7.96
CA ALA A 46 -1.08 2.53 8.66
C ALA A 46 -1.35 1.95 10.06
N GLN A 47 -0.29 1.84 10.85
CA GLN A 47 -0.33 1.34 12.20
C GLN A 47 -0.68 2.55 13.05
N TRP A 48 -1.88 2.50 13.60
CA TRP A 48 -2.33 3.44 14.60
C TRP A 48 -1.25 3.55 15.68
N SER A 49 -0.98 4.78 16.12
CA SER A 49 0.00 4.99 17.18
C SER A 49 -0.41 4.22 18.44
N GLU A 50 0.56 3.83 19.26
CA GLU A 50 0.29 3.11 20.51
C GLU A 50 -0.67 3.89 21.42
N SER A 51 -0.62 5.23 21.37
CA SER A 51 -1.56 6.11 22.07
C SER A 51 -3.02 5.94 21.66
N ILE A 52 -3.29 5.45 20.45
CA ILE A 52 -4.66 5.17 19.97
C ILE A 52 -5.02 3.72 20.28
N LEU A 53 -4.07 2.79 20.14
CA LEU A 53 -4.29 1.36 20.43
C LEU A 53 -4.48 1.09 21.94
N SER A 54 -3.79 1.85 22.78
CA SER A 54 -3.87 1.78 24.25
C SER A 54 -4.85 2.81 24.84
N TYR A 55 -5.69 3.45 24.03
CA TYR A 55 -6.67 4.40 24.55
C TYR A 55 -7.75 3.65 25.33
N GLU A 56 -7.82 3.91 26.63
CA GLU A 56 -8.94 3.50 27.49
C GLU A 56 -9.94 4.66 27.61
N ALA A 57 -11.23 4.33 27.62
CA ALA A 57 -12.30 5.33 27.73
C ALA A 57 -12.15 6.13 29.02
N SER A 58 -12.17 7.46 28.91
CA SER A 58 -12.14 8.32 30.10
C SER A 58 -13.45 8.18 30.88
N PRO A 59 -13.41 7.98 32.21
CA PRO A 59 -14.60 7.88 33.06
C PRO A 59 -15.40 9.19 33.12
N ASP A 60 -14.83 10.31 32.70
CA ASP A 60 -15.49 11.61 32.63
C ASP A 60 -16.45 11.72 31.44
N PHE A 61 -16.43 10.74 30.52
CA PHE A 61 -17.30 10.70 29.35
C PHE A 61 -18.32 9.56 29.47
N PRO A 62 -19.60 9.81 29.16
CA PRO A 62 -20.61 8.76 29.12
C PRO A 62 -20.25 7.71 28.06
N ALA A 63 -20.67 6.47 28.28
CA ALA A 63 -20.51 5.40 27.31
C ALA A 63 -21.15 5.79 25.97
N PHE A 64 -20.52 5.39 24.85
CA PHE A 64 -20.98 5.70 23.50
C PHE A 64 -22.47 5.37 23.29
N GLU A 65 -22.94 4.28 23.88
CA GLU A 65 -24.32 3.78 23.83
C GLU A 65 -25.33 4.77 24.42
N SER A 66 -24.91 5.68 25.30
CA SER A 66 -25.77 6.69 25.91
C SER A 66 -26.30 7.70 24.89
N HIS A 67 -25.54 7.95 23.82
CA HIS A 67 -25.90 8.88 22.75
C HIS A 67 -26.63 8.20 21.59
N ARG A 68 -26.91 6.89 21.68
CA ARG A 68 -27.51 6.13 20.58
C ARG A 68 -28.88 6.65 20.17
N GLY A 69 -29.64 7.23 21.10
CA GLY A 69 -30.93 7.87 20.83
C GLY A 69 -30.84 9.19 20.08
N GLU A 70 -29.67 9.81 20.02
CA GLU A 70 -29.39 11.06 19.31
C GLU A 70 -28.90 10.81 17.87
N LEU A 71 -28.57 9.55 17.53
CA LEU A 71 -28.08 9.18 16.21
C LEU A 71 -29.21 9.23 15.17
N LEU A 72 -28.91 9.84 14.02
CA LEU A 72 -29.80 9.75 12.87
C LEU A 72 -29.92 8.29 12.43
N PRO A 73 -31.10 7.83 11.98
CA PRO A 73 -31.24 6.52 11.38
C PRO A 73 -30.28 6.42 10.17
N PRO A 74 -29.71 5.23 9.90
CA PRO A 74 -28.90 5.02 8.72
C PRO A 74 -29.67 5.50 7.49
N ARG A 75 -29.08 6.40 6.72
CA ARG A 75 -29.64 6.76 5.42
C ARG A 75 -29.46 5.56 4.53
N GLU A 76 -30.55 5.02 4.01
CA GLU A 76 -30.48 4.07 2.90
C GLU A 76 -29.78 4.81 1.76
N LEU A 77 -28.56 4.38 1.42
CA LEU A 77 -27.87 4.88 0.26
C LEU A 77 -28.63 4.32 -0.94
N GLU A 78 -29.44 5.14 -1.61
CA GLU A 78 -29.96 4.78 -2.93
C GLU A 78 -28.73 4.62 -3.84
N LEU A 79 -28.33 3.37 -4.06
CA LEU A 79 -27.28 3.00 -5.01
C LEU A 79 -27.83 3.27 -6.41
N CYS A 80 -27.59 4.47 -6.93
CA CYS A 80 -27.81 4.85 -8.33
C CYS A 80 -26.65 4.37 -9.21
#